data_AF-A0A969NFK2-F1
#
_entry.id   AF-A0A969NFK2-F1
#
_cell.length_a   1.000
_cell.length_b   1.000
_cell.length_c   1.000
_cell.angle_alpha   90.00
_cell.angle_beta   90.00
_cell.angle_gamma   90.00
#
_symmetry.space_group_name_H-M   'P 1'
#
loop_
_entity.id
_entity.type
_entity.pdbx_description
1 polymer ?
#
loop_
_entity_poly.entity_id
_entity_poly.type
_entity_poly.pdbx_seq_one_letter_code
_entity_poly.pdbx_strand_id
1 'polypeptide(L)'
;METEVLHYYVLIFPHGKTDVNKLQFKYKSLNLEHYTQEELLVEVESLDPVRDMLVVRSFKNAEKAREYYQLIIINAVLNDIRHLVPNHFVISAGNYANFLKNKDEGKYVTFFQRKLFTQLVLFSQLSIISGKCLYSSS
;
A
#
# COMPACT_ATOMS: atom_id res chain seq x y z
N MET A 1 24.18 4.38 0.05
CA MET A 1 23.15 4.71 -0.96
C MET A 1 22.02 3.71 -0.77
N GLU A 2 20.87 4.16 -0.27
CA GLU A 2 19.67 3.33 -0.26
C GLU A 2 19.14 3.32 -1.70
N THR A 3 19.11 2.16 -2.34
CA THR A 3 18.68 2.06 -3.74
C THR A 3 17.20 2.40 -3.84
N GLU A 4 16.83 3.29 -4.77
CA GLU A 4 15.42 3.54 -5.11
C GLU A 4 14.82 2.25 -5.69
N VAL A 5 14.22 1.44 -4.82
CA VAL A 5 13.49 0.25 -5.21
C VAL A 5 12.06 0.67 -5.46
N LEU A 6 11.56 0.39 -6.66
CA LEU A 6 10.15 0.61 -6.97
C LEU A 6 9.24 -0.20 -6.04
N HIS A 7 8.19 0.44 -5.57
CA HIS A 7 7.16 -0.17 -4.74
C HIS A 7 5.80 -0.03 -5.42
N TYR A 8 4.92 -0.96 -5.08
CA TYR A 8 3.55 -1.04 -5.56
C TYR A 8 2.60 -1.08 -4.36
N TYR A 9 1.42 -0.52 -4.54
CA TYR A 9 0.27 -0.82 -3.71
C TYR A 9 -0.55 -1.91 -4.40
N VAL A 10 -1.01 -2.90 -3.64
CA VAL A 10 -1.85 -4.00 -4.14
C VAL A 10 -3.10 -4.09 -3.29
N LEU A 11 -4.25 -4.20 -3.95
CA LEU A 11 -5.54 -4.58 -3.38
C LEU A 11 -5.99 -5.88 -4.03
N ILE A 12 -6.40 -6.86 -3.23
CA ILE A 12 -6.96 -8.14 -3.71
C ILE A 12 -8.45 -8.16 -3.40
N PHE A 13 -9.25 -8.60 -4.37
CA PHE A 13 -10.70 -8.70 -4.24
C PHE A 13 -11.25 -9.92 -4.99
N PRO A 14 -12.45 -10.43 -4.63
CA PRO A 14 -13.03 -11.60 -5.28
C PRO A 14 -13.42 -11.32 -6.73
N HIS A 15 -13.05 -12.23 -7.64
CA HIS A 15 -13.37 -12.12 -9.06
C HIS A 15 -14.89 -12.05 -9.28
N GLY A 16 -15.32 -11.11 -10.13
CA GLY A 16 -16.74 -10.93 -10.49
C GLY A 16 -17.67 -10.43 -9.36
N LYS A 17 -17.13 -10.06 -8.19
CA LYS A 17 -17.92 -9.52 -7.06
C LYS A 17 -17.73 -8.02 -6.84
N THR A 18 -16.86 -7.38 -7.62
CA THR A 18 -16.53 -5.96 -7.49
C THR A 18 -16.76 -5.24 -8.81
N ASP A 19 -17.35 -4.05 -8.76
CA ASP A 19 -17.42 -3.17 -9.93
C ASP A 19 -16.03 -2.60 -10.22
N VAL A 20 -15.32 -3.25 -11.14
CA VAL A 20 -13.92 -2.95 -11.49
C VAL A 20 -13.80 -1.54 -12.06
N ASN A 21 -14.78 -1.08 -12.85
CA ASN A 21 -14.74 0.24 -13.47
C ASN A 21 -14.87 1.33 -12.40
N LYS A 22 -15.84 1.17 -11.49
CA LYS A 22 -16.01 2.09 -10.36
C LYS A 22 -14.77 2.10 -9.47
N LEU A 23 -14.17 0.93 -9.22
CA LEU A 23 -12.96 0.82 -8.40
C LEU A 23 -11.77 1.54 -9.07
N GLN A 24 -11.47 1.25 -10.33
CA GLN A 24 -10.40 1.94 -11.06
C GLN A 24 -10.63 3.45 -11.13
N PHE A 25 -11.87 3.90 -11.33
CA PHE A 25 -12.21 5.31 -11.34
C PHE A 25 -11.84 5.98 -10.01
N LYS A 26 -12.21 5.39 -8.87
CA LYS A 26 -11.85 5.93 -7.54
C LYS A 26 -10.35 6.09 -7.35
N TYR A 27 -9.56 5.08 -7.72
CA TYR A 27 -8.10 5.13 -7.61
C TYR A 27 -7.48 6.18 -8.53
N LYS A 28 -7.95 6.28 -9.77
CA LYS A 28 -7.48 7.30 -10.71
C LYS A 28 -7.84 8.71 -10.23
N SER A 29 -9.05 8.93 -9.72
CA SER A 29 -9.45 10.21 -9.12
C SER A 29 -8.57 10.58 -7.92
N LEU A 30 -8.29 9.63 -7.04
CA LEU A 30 -7.40 9.86 -5.89
C LEU A 30 -5.98 10.25 -6.33
N ASN A 31 -5.46 9.61 -7.38
CA ASN A 31 -4.14 9.95 -7.94
C ASN A 31 -4.14 11.38 -8.52
N LEU A 32 -5.19 11.75 -9.26
CA LEU A 32 -5.31 13.10 -9.83
C LEU A 32 -5.45 14.19 -8.76
N GLU A 33 -5.98 13.87 -7.58
CA GLU A 33 -6.12 14.82 -6.48
C GLU A 33 -4.83 14.98 -5.66
N HIS A 34 -4.12 13.88 -5.40
CA HIS A 34 -3.01 13.86 -4.42
C HIS A 34 -1.63 13.59 -5.01
N TYR A 35 -1.54 13.12 -6.25
CA TYR A 35 -0.31 12.67 -6.91
C TYR A 35 -0.18 13.25 -8.33
N THR A 36 -0.37 14.57 -8.46
CA THR A 36 -0.42 15.29 -9.75
C THR A 36 0.91 15.35 -10.49
N GLN A 37 2.02 15.13 -9.77
CA GLN A 37 3.38 15.18 -10.33
C GLN A 37 3.95 13.77 -10.54
N GLU A 38 3.22 12.73 -10.17
CA GLU A 38 3.62 11.34 -10.28
C GLU A 38 2.84 10.60 -11.37
N GLU A 39 3.56 9.84 -12.19
CA GLU A 39 2.97 8.98 -13.23
C GLU A 39 2.55 7.63 -12.65
N LEU A 40 1.64 7.65 -11.66
CA LEU A 40 1.13 6.43 -11.04
C LEU A 40 0.19 5.68 -11.99
N LEU A 41 0.50 4.42 -12.27
CA LEU A 41 -0.34 3.55 -13.11
C LEU A 41 -1.28 2.72 -12.25
N VAL A 42 -2.56 2.70 -12.61
CA VAL A 42 -3.60 1.90 -11.96
C VAL A 42 -4.03 0.79 -12.92
N GLU A 43 -3.72 -0.45 -12.57
CA GLU A 43 -3.99 -1.64 -13.38
C GLU A 43 -4.83 -2.66 -12.61
N VAL A 44 -5.62 -3.44 -13.35
CA VAL A 44 -6.34 -4.57 -12.77
C VAL A 44 -5.92 -5.84 -13.49
N GLU A 45 -5.54 -6.85 -12.71
CA GLU A 45 -4.96 -8.10 -13.17
C GLU A 45 -5.64 -9.28 -12.45
N SER A 46 -5.83 -10.40 -13.14
CA SER A 46 -6.28 -11.64 -12.49
C SER A 46 -5.13 -12.25 -11.68
N LEU A 47 -5.36 -12.55 -10.40
CA LEU A 47 -4.42 -13.29 -9.56
C LEU A 47 -4.56 -14.80 -9.80
N ASP A 48 -5.80 -15.27 -9.83
CA ASP A 48 -6.19 -16.66 -10.03
C ASP A 48 -7.70 -16.73 -10.40
N PRO A 49 -8.28 -17.93 -10.61
CA PRO A 49 -9.67 -18.05 -11.06
C PRO A 49 -10.74 -17.44 -10.14
N VAL A 50 -10.41 -17.13 -8.88
CA VAL A 50 -11.38 -16.64 -7.89
C VAL A 50 -11.04 -15.24 -7.35
N ARG A 51 -9.87 -14.69 -7.67
CA ARG A 51 -9.39 -13.40 -7.17
C ARG A 51 -8.75 -12.55 -8.27
N ASP A 52 -9.06 -11.27 -8.21
CA ASP A 52 -8.41 -10.22 -9.00
C ASP A 52 -7.61 -9.29 -8.09
N MET A 53 -6.78 -8.47 -8.71
CA MET A 53 -5.98 -7.45 -8.05
C MET A 53 -6.14 -6.11 -8.73
N LEU A 54 -6.14 -5.06 -7.93
CA LEU A 54 -5.84 -3.71 -8.39
C LEU A 54 -4.43 -3.36 -7.90
N VAL A 55 -3.57 -2.96 -8.83
CA VAL A 55 -2.18 -2.61 -8.57
C VAL A 55 -1.96 -1.15 -8.92
N VAL A 56 -1.41 -0.38 -7.98
CA VAL A 56 -0.90 0.97 -8.25
C VAL A 56 0.62 0.89 -8.28
N ARG A 57 1.20 1.24 -9.43
CA ARG A 57 2.64 1.08 -9.70
C ARG A 57 3.40 2.40 -9.63
N SER A 58 4.72 2.28 -9.74
CA SER A 58 5.65 3.41 -9.94
C SER A 58 5.93 4.29 -8.71
N PHE A 59 5.69 3.79 -7.49
CA PHE A 59 6.19 4.49 -6.30
C PHE A 59 7.72 4.36 -6.22
N LYS A 60 8.42 5.50 -6.14
CA LYS A 60 9.89 5.56 -6.11
C LYS A 60 10.51 4.82 -4.93
N ASN A 61 9.78 4.72 -3.82
CA ASN A 61 10.25 4.06 -2.61
C ASN A 61 9.07 3.56 -1.74
N ALA A 62 9.43 2.85 -0.67
CA ALA A 62 8.46 2.25 0.26
C ALA A 62 7.65 3.29 1.04
N GLU A 63 8.22 4.46 1.30
CA GLU A 63 7.55 5.54 2.03
C GLU A 63 6.39 6.11 1.21
N LYS A 64 6.62 6.45 -0.06
CA LYS A 64 5.57 6.95 -0.97
C LYS A 64 4.42 5.97 -1.16
N ALA A 65 4.72 4.68 -1.28
CA ALA A 65 3.67 3.67 -1.36
C ALA A 65 2.89 3.51 -0.03
N ARG A 66 3.51 3.77 1.12
CA ARG A 66 2.83 3.75 2.43
C ARG A 66 1.96 4.98 2.67
N GLU A 67 2.43 6.16 2.27
CA GLU A 67 1.60 7.38 2.25
C GLU A 67 0.32 7.10 1.44
N TYR A 68 0.46 6.47 0.28
CA TYR A 68 -0.67 6.06 -0.56
C TYR A 68 -1.61 5.11 0.17
N TYR A 69 -1.07 4.07 0.82
CA TYR A 69 -1.84 3.14 1.64
C TYR A 69 -2.66 3.85 2.73
N GLN A 70 -2.06 4.82 3.42
CA GLN A 70 -2.76 5.61 4.45
C GLN A 70 -3.86 6.47 3.84
N LEU A 71 -3.60 7.08 2.68
CA LEU A 71 -4.57 7.90 1.97
C LEU A 71 -5.82 7.11 1.56
N ILE A 72 -5.65 5.85 1.13
CA ILE A 72 -6.76 4.92 0.83
C ILE A 72 -7.66 4.69 2.05
N ILE A 73 -7.06 4.54 3.24
CA ILE A 73 -7.78 4.34 4.49
C ILE A 73 -8.53 5.61 4.89
N ILE A 74 -7.85 6.76 4.88
CA ILE A 74 -8.41 8.05 5.31
C ILE A 74 -9.61 8.44 4.42
N ASN A 75 -9.50 8.25 3.11
CA ASN A 75 -10.57 8.56 2.15
C ASN A 75 -11.61 7.44 2.02
N ALA A 76 -11.49 6.37 2.82
CA ALA A 76 -12.44 5.27 2.86
C ALA A 76 -12.78 4.68 1.47
N VAL A 77 -11.77 4.67 0.58
CA VAL A 77 -11.93 4.30 -0.86
C VAL A 77 -12.55 2.91 -1.03
N LEU A 78 -12.27 2.04 -0.06
CA LEU A 78 -12.66 0.63 -0.02
C LEU A 78 -14.03 0.36 0.63
N ASN A 79 -14.72 1.36 1.19
CA ASN A 79 -15.98 1.16 1.93
C ASN A 79 -17.10 0.51 1.11
N ASP A 80 -17.08 0.69 -0.20
CA ASP A 80 -18.09 0.09 -1.11
C ASP A 80 -17.77 -1.35 -1.49
N ILE A 81 -16.55 -1.84 -1.19
CA ILE A 81 -16.17 -3.23 -1.39
C ILE A 81 -16.73 -4.01 -0.21
N ARG A 82 -18.00 -4.38 -0.32
CA ARG A 82 -18.61 -5.37 0.56
C ARG A 82 -17.95 -6.71 0.24
N HIS A 83 -17.79 -7.55 1.24
CA HIS A 83 -17.16 -8.89 1.22
C HIS A 83 -15.70 -8.91 1.67
N LEU A 84 -15.55 -9.18 2.98
CA LEU A 84 -14.31 -9.40 3.73
C LEU A 84 -13.39 -8.19 3.78
N VAL A 85 -12.69 -8.04 4.91
CA VAL A 85 -11.67 -7.01 5.11
C VAL A 85 -10.73 -7.03 3.90
N PRO A 86 -10.68 -5.96 3.07
CA PRO A 86 -9.92 -6.02 1.83
C PRO A 86 -8.45 -6.33 2.15
N ASN A 87 -7.88 -7.30 1.44
CA ASN A 87 -6.48 -7.64 1.59
C ASN A 87 -5.67 -6.67 0.72
N HIS A 88 -5.17 -5.60 1.33
CA HIS A 88 -4.33 -4.63 0.66
C HIS A 88 -3.02 -4.36 1.41
N PHE A 89 -1.95 -4.14 0.65
CA PHE A 89 -0.60 -4.01 1.20
C PHE A 89 0.35 -3.28 0.23
N VAL A 90 1.50 -2.85 0.74
CA VAL A 90 2.61 -2.33 -0.07
C VAL A 90 3.68 -3.40 -0.24
N ILE A 91 4.21 -3.54 -1.45
CA ILE A 91 5.21 -4.54 -1.82
C ILE A 91 6.26 -3.92 -2.74
N SER A 92 7.52 -4.37 -2.64
CA SER A 92 8.56 -3.97 -3.60
C SER A 92 8.37 -4.70 -4.93
N ALA A 93 8.86 -4.12 -6.04
CA ALA A 93 8.80 -4.74 -7.36
C ALA A 93 9.42 -6.16 -7.38
N GLY A 94 10.56 -6.34 -6.72
CA GLY A 94 11.20 -7.65 -6.60
C GLY A 94 10.36 -8.68 -5.82
N ASN A 95 9.67 -8.25 -4.76
CA ASN A 95 8.79 -9.14 -4.00
C ASN A 95 7.45 -9.39 -4.70
N TYR A 96 6.97 -8.45 -5.51
CA TYR A 96 5.76 -8.61 -6.32
C TYR A 96 5.88 -9.79 -7.28
N ALA A 97 7.03 -9.95 -7.94
CA ALA A 97 7.28 -11.10 -8.82
C ALA A 97 7.20 -12.44 -8.06
N ASN A 98 7.66 -12.49 -6.80
CA ASN A 98 7.54 -13.67 -5.96
C ASN A 98 6.10 -13.89 -5.49
N PHE A 99 5.36 -12.81 -5.21
CA PHE A 99 3.96 -12.86 -4.83
C PHE A 99 3.10 -13.44 -5.96
N LEU A 100 3.29 -13.02 -7.21
CA LEU A 100 2.57 -13.57 -8.37
C LEU A 100 2.75 -15.09 -8.55
N LYS A 101 3.89 -15.64 -8.14
CA LYS A 101 4.17 -17.09 -8.19
C LYS A 101 3.46 -17.85 -7.08
N ASN A 102 3.52 -17.32 -5.85
CA ASN A 102 3.05 -18.03 -4.66
C ASN A 102 1.56 -17.79 -4.36
N LYS A 103 1.03 -16.62 -4.75
CA LYS A 103 -0.37 -16.21 -4.59
C LYS A 103 -0.92 -16.28 -3.16
N ASP A 104 -0.02 -16.26 -2.18
CA ASP A 104 -0.31 -16.33 -0.76
C ASP A 104 -0.36 -14.92 -0.18
N GLU A 105 -1.53 -14.28 -0.23
CA GLU A 105 -1.72 -12.94 0.30
C GLU A 105 -1.57 -12.88 1.82
N GLY A 106 -1.93 -13.95 2.54
CA GLY A 106 -1.85 -13.99 4.00
C GLY A 106 -0.42 -13.78 4.48
N LYS A 107 0.54 -14.41 3.82
CA LYS A 107 1.97 -14.23 4.10
C LYS A 107 2.45 -12.80 3.84
N TYR A 108 2.01 -12.16 2.75
CA TYR A 108 2.44 -10.80 2.42
C TYR A 108 1.75 -9.73 3.28
N VAL A 109 0.47 -9.89 3.60
CA VAL A 109 -0.24 -9.05 4.57
C VAL A 109 0.46 -9.12 5.93
N THR A 110 0.76 -10.34 6.41
CA THR A 110 1.46 -10.53 7.69
C THR A 110 2.86 -9.89 7.67
N PHE A 111 3.62 -10.09 6.60
CA PHE A 111 4.94 -9.49 6.45
C PHE A 111 4.87 -7.96 6.43
N PHE A 112 3.93 -7.41 5.66
CA PHE A 112 3.72 -5.98 5.55
C PHE A 112 3.29 -5.35 6.89
N GLN A 113 2.31 -5.94 7.58
CA GLN A 113 1.86 -5.48 8.89
C GLN A 113 2.98 -5.52 9.93
N ARG A 114 3.79 -6.59 9.97
CA ARG A 114 4.96 -6.66 10.84
C ARG A 114 5.95 -5.54 10.54
N LYS A 115 6.27 -5.31 9.26
CA LYS A 115 7.21 -4.26 8.85
C LYS A 115 6.67 -2.85 9.13
N LEU A 116 5.39 -2.60 8.90
CA LEU A 116 4.71 -1.36 9.26
C LEU A 116 4.76 -1.11 10.77
N PHE A 117 4.43 -2.11 11.57
CA PHE A 117 4.43 -2.02 13.03
C PHE A 117 5.83 -1.74 13.57
N THR A 118 6.86 -2.44 13.08
CA THR A 118 8.26 -2.18 13.47
C THR A 118 8.67 -0.75 13.16
N GLN A 119 8.29 -0.21 12.00
CA GLN A 119 8.64 1.15 11.61
C GLN A 119 7.90 2.21 12.46
N LEU A 120 6.63 1.99 12.80
CA LEU A 120 5.87 2.87 13.68
C LEU A 120 6.49 2.95 15.09
N VAL A 121 6.97 1.82 15.63
CA VAL A 121 7.65 1.76 16.93
C VAL A 121 9.01 2.46 16.89
N LEU A 122 9.75 2.36 15.78
CA LEU A 122 11.02 3.09 15.61
C LEU A 122 10.78 4.61 15.53
N PHE A 123 9.78 5.06 14.77
CA PHE A 123 9.43 6.47 14.68
C PHE A 123 8.96 7.05 16.03
N SER A 124 8.18 6.30 16.81
CA SER A 124 7.78 6.77 18.15
C SER A 124 8.97 6.86 19.11
N GLN A 125 9.89 5.89 19.08
CA GLN A 125 11.13 5.92 19.88
C GLN A 125 12.04 7.08 19.47
N LEU A 126 12.24 7.33 18.18
CA LEU A 126 13.03 8.46 17.66
C LEU A 126 12.45 9.82 18.06
N SER A 127 11.12 10.00 17.97
CA SER A 127 10.43 11.23 18.42
C SER A 127 10.52 11.44 19.94
N ILE A 128 10.54 10.37 20.73
CA ILE A 128 10.75 10.44 22.18
C ILE A 128 12.20 10.83 22.51
N ILE A 129 13.18 10.34 21.75
CA ILE A 129 14.60 10.64 21.95
C ILE A 129 14.91 12.09 21.54
N SER A 130 14.38 12.56 20.40
CA SER A 130 14.57 13.95 19.96
C SER A 130 13.81 14.95 20.83
N GLY A 131 12.65 14.58 21.39
CA GLY A 131 11.89 15.42 22.32
C GLY A 131 12.50 15.53 23.73
N LYS A 132 13.41 14.61 24.12
CA LYS A 132 14.08 14.64 25.43
C LYS A 132 15.37 15.45 25.48
N CYS A 133 15.90 15.93 24.36
CA CYS A 133 17.13 16.73 24.33
C CYS A 133 16.96 18.24 24.59
N LEU A 134 15.74 18.75 24.84
CA LEU A 134 15.51 20.19 25.06
C LEU A 134 15.33 20.61 26.53
N TYR A 135 15.49 19.69 27.49
CA TYR A 135 15.43 20.01 28.92
C TYR A 135 16.57 19.34 29.70
N SER A 136 17.81 19.76 29.42
CA SER A 136 18.88 19.68 30.43
C SER A 136 19.96 20.73 30.12
N SER A 137 19.70 21.98 30.51
CA SER A 137 20.77 22.94 30.75
C SER A 137 20.28 23.98 31.75
N SER A 138 20.88 23.87 32.94
CA SER A 138 20.99 24.85 34.04
C SER A 138 19.81 25.00 34.98
#